data_AF-A0A845GIC2-F1
#
_entry.id   AF-A0A845GIC2-F1
#
_cell.length_a   1.000
_cell.length_b   1.000
_cell.length_c   1.000
_cell.angle_alpha   90.00
_cell.angle_beta   90.00
_cell.angle_gamma   90.00
#
_symmetry.space_group_name_H-M   'P 1'
#
loop_
_entity.id
_entity.type
_entity.pdbx_description
1 polymer ?
#
loop_
_entity_poly.entity_id
_entity_poly.type
_entity_poly.pdbx_seq_one_letter_code
_entity_poly.pdbx_strand_id
1 'polypeptide(L)'
;MSNNYYDAVGVVTFVKATPVVQALFGDFILEGSTPSDTQFEIATLAEMVNPQWDDIHERLRELSKTLSLQLPDDAQDTIEEQLFCLGSHFGQDDNADLLNLIDNYAFDNDADLEVLYTLARYFDDGHGIKSVHMEGARHGDRPVAGTFGGAMVYYGAHFWLDVDTGAAVAMAANIDELLAAGDISSAGARLQQAVERLIAGVAVDSVRDELRVQLGKALLAQHGGAAATKSFAVNGRIPGSDEDTCHVIDAVDATAAVAAFEAEMYCHIEDVAAREADREAAIKRHGSAVYITSVCYADVGDIITV
;
A
#
# COMPACT_ATOMS: atom_id res chain seq x y z
N MET A 1 -16.61 21.48 28.70
CA MET A 1 -16.41 21.06 27.30
C MET A 1 -15.13 21.75 26.84
N SER A 2 -14.18 21.00 26.29
CA SER A 2 -12.97 21.56 25.68
C SER A 2 -13.36 22.06 24.29
N ASN A 3 -12.87 23.22 23.90
CA ASN A 3 -12.90 23.59 22.47
C ASN A 3 -11.76 22.83 21.80
N ASN A 4 -12.03 22.27 20.62
CA ASN A 4 -11.04 21.54 19.83
C ASN A 4 -10.82 22.32 18.54
N TYR A 5 -9.55 22.51 18.20
CA TYR A 5 -9.11 23.24 17.03
C TYR A 5 -8.29 22.31 16.16
N TYR A 6 -8.26 22.59 14.86
CA TYR A 6 -7.39 21.94 13.90
C TYR A 6 -6.65 23.02 13.12
N ASP A 7 -5.34 22.98 13.22
CA ASP A 7 -4.46 23.87 12.46
C ASP A 7 -3.53 23.01 11.62
N ALA A 8 -3.36 23.39 10.36
CA ALA A 8 -2.60 22.65 9.39
C ALA A 8 -1.87 23.59 8.42
N VAL A 9 -0.67 23.19 8.01
CA VAL A 9 0.16 23.89 7.04
C VAL A 9 0.70 22.90 6.02
N GLY A 10 0.93 23.36 4.80
CA GLY A 10 1.24 22.48 3.70
C GLY A 10 1.87 23.18 2.52
N VAL A 11 2.08 22.43 1.45
CA VAL A 11 2.62 22.95 0.19
C VAL A 11 1.89 22.34 -0.99
N VAL A 12 1.55 23.21 -1.93
CA VAL A 12 1.08 22.86 -3.27
C VAL A 12 2.26 23.01 -4.23
N THR A 13 2.59 21.96 -4.97
CA THR A 13 3.72 21.92 -5.90
C THR A 13 3.25 21.71 -7.33
N PHE A 14 3.78 22.48 -8.26
CA PHE A 14 3.42 22.48 -9.69
C PHE A 14 4.66 22.73 -10.58
N VAL A 15 4.47 22.74 -11.90
CA VAL A 15 5.51 23.13 -12.87
C VAL A 15 5.62 24.63 -12.99
N LYS A 16 4.49 25.33 -13.08
CA LYS A 16 4.43 26.80 -13.13
C LYS A 16 3.16 27.31 -12.45
N ALA A 17 3.24 28.47 -11.82
CA ALA A 17 2.08 29.18 -11.30
C ALA A 17 1.15 29.63 -12.45
N THR A 18 -0.15 29.35 -12.33
CA THR A 18 -1.16 29.75 -13.32
C THR A 18 -2.45 30.25 -12.68
N PRO A 19 -3.35 30.90 -13.44
CA PRO A 19 -4.66 31.30 -12.93
C PRO A 19 -5.50 30.15 -12.37
N VAL A 20 -5.44 28.94 -12.93
CA VAL A 20 -6.19 27.79 -12.36
C VAL A 20 -5.72 27.45 -10.95
N VAL A 21 -4.40 27.31 -10.73
CA VAL A 21 -3.86 26.99 -9.40
C VAL A 21 -4.18 28.10 -8.40
N GLN A 22 -4.10 29.36 -8.84
CA GLN A 22 -4.49 30.51 -8.01
C GLN A 22 -5.99 30.52 -7.67
N ALA A 23 -6.86 30.11 -8.60
CA ALA A 23 -8.29 30.03 -8.35
C ALA A 23 -8.64 28.92 -7.35
N LEU A 24 -7.98 27.76 -7.44
CA LEU A 24 -8.27 26.60 -6.59
C LEU A 24 -7.61 26.67 -5.21
N PHE A 25 -6.42 27.23 -5.09
CA PHE A 25 -5.63 27.21 -3.84
C PHE A 25 -5.34 28.59 -3.26
N GLY A 26 -5.79 29.67 -3.92
CA GLY A 26 -5.43 31.05 -3.54
C GLY A 26 -5.84 31.43 -2.13
N ASP A 27 -7.01 30.98 -1.66
CA ASP A 27 -7.51 31.27 -0.31
C ASP A 27 -6.79 30.49 0.78
N PHE A 28 -6.06 29.43 0.40
CA PHE A 28 -5.25 28.67 1.33
C PHE A 28 -3.86 29.29 1.53
N ILE A 29 -3.41 30.25 0.71
CA ILE A 29 -2.04 30.77 0.76
C ILE A 29 -1.71 31.27 2.17
N LEU A 30 -0.67 30.71 2.78
CA LEU A 30 -0.24 31.06 4.13
C LEU A 30 0.17 32.53 4.18
N GLU A 31 -0.42 33.30 5.09
CA GLU A 31 -0.09 34.70 5.28
C GLU A 31 1.40 34.90 5.60
N GLY A 32 2.05 35.82 4.88
CA GLY A 32 3.48 36.09 5.02
C GLY A 32 4.39 35.12 4.25
N SER A 33 3.84 34.05 3.66
CA SER A 33 4.58 33.25 2.68
C SER A 33 4.75 34.03 1.38
N THR A 34 5.87 33.81 0.68
CA THR A 34 6.07 34.34 -0.67
C THR A 34 5.86 33.23 -1.69
N PRO A 35 4.77 33.27 -2.46
CA PRO A 35 4.53 32.37 -3.57
C PRO A 35 5.76 32.26 -4.48
N SER A 36 6.20 31.04 -4.80
CA SER A 36 7.25 30.80 -5.78
C SER A 36 6.67 30.35 -7.12
N ASP A 37 7.45 30.40 -8.19
CA ASP A 37 6.98 29.98 -9.52
C ASP A 37 6.59 28.49 -9.60
N THR A 38 6.99 27.65 -8.63
CA THR A 38 6.80 26.20 -8.66
C THR A 38 6.05 25.63 -7.46
N GLN A 39 5.81 26.43 -6.43
CA GLN A 39 5.11 26.00 -5.22
C GLN A 39 4.58 27.17 -4.40
N PHE A 40 3.52 26.93 -3.64
CA PHE A 40 2.97 27.85 -2.62
C PHE A 40 2.79 27.14 -1.29
N GLU A 41 3.05 27.85 -0.19
CA GLU A 41 2.71 27.38 1.16
C GLU A 41 1.24 27.66 1.42
N ILE A 42 0.55 26.66 1.97
CA ILE A 42 -0.88 26.71 2.26
C ILE A 42 -1.15 26.47 3.74
N ALA A 43 -2.30 26.93 4.24
CA ALA A 43 -2.72 26.73 5.61
C ALA A 43 -4.24 26.62 5.74
N THR A 44 -4.65 25.83 6.73
CA THR A 44 -6.00 25.83 7.31
C THR A 44 -5.84 26.04 8.79
N LEU A 45 -6.26 27.19 9.30
CA LEU A 45 -6.09 27.62 10.68
C LEU A 45 -7.48 27.92 11.24
N ALA A 46 -7.89 27.18 12.28
CA ALA A 46 -9.28 27.14 12.75
C ALA A 46 -9.89 28.52 13.08
N GLU A 47 -9.06 29.50 13.45
CA GLU A 47 -9.50 30.84 13.82
C GLU A 47 -9.15 31.93 12.79
N MET A 48 -8.44 31.60 11.71
CA MET A 48 -7.90 32.60 10.78
C MET A 48 -8.15 32.29 9.31
N VAL A 49 -7.91 31.04 8.89
CA VAL A 49 -7.91 30.65 7.48
C VAL A 49 -8.67 29.34 7.34
N ASN A 50 -9.93 29.39 6.90
CA ASN A 50 -10.71 28.18 6.65
C ASN A 50 -11.47 28.33 5.31
N PRO A 51 -10.79 28.12 4.17
CA PRO A 51 -11.39 28.34 2.87
C PRO A 51 -12.63 27.48 2.67
N GLN A 52 -13.73 28.13 2.27
CA GLN A 52 -15.01 27.47 2.00
C GLN A 52 -15.21 27.28 0.50
N TRP A 53 -16.07 26.34 0.12
CA TRP A 53 -16.47 26.18 -1.28
C TRP A 53 -17.09 27.43 -1.90
N ASP A 54 -17.76 28.28 -1.10
CA ASP A 54 -18.26 29.59 -1.55
C ASP A 54 -17.13 30.53 -1.98
N ASP A 55 -15.99 30.52 -1.26
CA ASP A 55 -14.81 31.33 -1.62
C ASP A 55 -14.19 30.83 -2.94
N ILE A 56 -14.07 29.50 -3.06
CA ILE A 56 -13.58 28.86 -4.29
C ILE A 56 -14.50 29.14 -5.47
N HIS A 57 -15.82 29.11 -5.28
CA HIS A 57 -16.80 29.41 -6.32
C HIS A 57 -16.62 30.82 -6.89
N GLU A 58 -16.41 31.84 -6.05
CA GLU A 58 -16.13 33.20 -6.53
C GLU A 58 -14.84 33.27 -7.34
N ARG A 59 -13.78 32.59 -6.90
CA ARG A 59 -12.52 32.54 -7.67
C ARG A 59 -12.66 31.82 -9.00
N LEU A 60 -13.43 30.72 -9.04
CA LEU A 60 -13.75 30.03 -10.29
C LEU A 60 -14.57 30.92 -11.22
N ARG A 61 -15.50 31.71 -10.70
CA ARG A 61 -16.25 32.70 -11.47
C ARG A 61 -15.33 33.78 -12.05
N GLU A 62 -14.37 34.30 -11.27
CA GLU A 62 -13.36 35.24 -11.76
C GLU A 62 -12.45 34.64 -12.84
N LEU A 63 -12.08 33.36 -12.67
CA LEU A 63 -11.32 32.61 -13.66
C LEU A 63 -12.11 32.47 -14.97
N SER A 64 -13.38 32.04 -14.90
CA SER A 64 -14.28 31.94 -16.06
C SER A 64 -14.37 33.28 -16.81
N LYS A 65 -14.54 34.40 -16.08
CA LYS A 65 -14.53 35.75 -16.69
C LYS A 65 -13.21 36.06 -17.39
N THR A 66 -12.08 35.72 -16.77
CA THR A 66 -10.73 35.94 -17.34
C THR A 66 -10.52 35.12 -18.62
N LEU A 67 -11.04 33.90 -18.65
CA LEU A 67 -11.06 33.02 -19.81
C LEU A 67 -12.13 33.39 -20.85
N SER A 68 -12.89 34.45 -20.61
CA SER A 68 -14.03 34.89 -21.45
C SER A 68 -15.08 33.80 -21.64
N LEU A 69 -15.27 32.95 -20.63
CA LEU A 69 -16.31 31.94 -20.56
C LEU A 69 -17.61 32.55 -20.03
N GLN A 70 -18.71 32.08 -20.58
CA GLN A 70 -20.05 32.48 -20.18
C GLN A 70 -20.84 31.22 -19.87
N LEU A 71 -21.52 31.22 -18.72
CA LEU A 71 -22.55 30.23 -18.45
C LEU A 71 -23.70 30.40 -19.46
N PRO A 72 -24.43 29.31 -19.77
CA PRO A 72 -25.67 29.40 -20.55
C PRO A 72 -26.65 30.41 -19.93
N ASP A 73 -27.44 31.09 -20.77
CA ASP A 73 -28.38 32.15 -20.33
C ASP A 73 -29.43 31.65 -19.32
N ASP A 74 -29.72 30.35 -19.30
CA ASP A 74 -30.66 29.69 -18.40
C ASP A 74 -30.00 28.96 -17.22
N ALA A 75 -28.67 28.92 -17.17
CA ALA A 75 -27.94 28.27 -16.09
C ALA A 75 -27.97 29.13 -14.81
N GLN A 76 -28.03 28.45 -13.67
CA GLN A 76 -27.82 29.09 -12.38
C GLN A 76 -26.33 29.31 -12.14
N ASP A 77 -25.98 30.38 -11.44
CA ASP A 77 -24.58 30.62 -11.06
C ASP A 77 -24.26 29.78 -9.82
N THR A 78 -24.04 28.49 -10.03
CA THR A 78 -23.59 27.53 -9.01
C THR A 78 -22.17 27.05 -9.31
N ILE A 79 -21.52 26.42 -8.33
CA ILE A 79 -20.17 25.91 -8.53
C ILE A 79 -20.14 24.79 -9.57
N GLU A 80 -21.15 23.92 -9.58
CA GLU A 80 -21.29 22.82 -10.53
C GLU A 80 -21.34 23.34 -11.97
N GLU A 81 -22.15 24.36 -12.24
CA GLU A 81 -22.25 24.98 -13.57
C GLU A 81 -20.92 25.65 -14.00
N GLN A 82 -20.21 26.28 -13.06
CA GLN A 82 -18.86 26.79 -13.34
C GLN A 82 -17.88 25.65 -13.67
N LEU A 83 -17.94 24.54 -12.92
CA LEU A 83 -17.09 23.38 -13.14
C LEU A 83 -17.40 22.68 -14.47
N PHE A 84 -18.67 22.56 -14.88
CA PHE A 84 -19.04 22.06 -16.21
C PHE A 84 -18.53 22.97 -17.34
N CYS A 85 -18.65 24.28 -17.16
CA CYS A 85 -18.16 25.27 -18.13
C CYS A 85 -16.63 25.20 -18.28
N LEU A 86 -15.90 25.12 -17.16
CA LEU A 86 -14.46 24.94 -17.15
C LEU A 86 -14.06 23.57 -17.73
N GLY A 87 -14.76 22.51 -17.38
CA GLY A 87 -14.55 21.17 -17.95
C GLY A 87 -14.64 21.19 -19.47
N SER A 88 -15.66 21.83 -20.03
CA SER A 88 -15.81 22.01 -21.49
C SER A 88 -14.65 22.81 -22.09
N HIS A 89 -14.19 23.87 -21.43
CA HIS A 89 -13.04 24.67 -21.87
C HIS A 89 -11.74 23.85 -21.91
N PHE A 90 -11.52 22.98 -20.93
CA PHE A 90 -10.34 22.12 -20.82
C PHE A 90 -10.48 20.76 -21.54
N GLY A 91 -11.56 20.53 -22.29
CA GLY A 91 -11.81 19.29 -23.04
C GLY A 91 -12.05 18.07 -22.16
N GLN A 92 -12.71 18.27 -21.02
CA GLN A 92 -13.12 17.24 -20.04
C GLN A 92 -14.64 17.03 -20.02
N ASP A 93 -15.36 17.49 -21.05
CA ASP A 93 -16.81 17.40 -21.20
C ASP A 93 -17.34 15.96 -21.22
N ASP A 94 -16.56 15.02 -21.76
CA ASP A 94 -16.89 13.59 -21.78
C ASP A 94 -16.22 12.78 -20.65
N ASN A 95 -15.57 13.45 -19.68
CA ASN A 95 -14.84 12.76 -18.61
C ASN A 95 -15.80 12.27 -17.51
N ALA A 96 -16.16 10.98 -17.57
CA ALA A 96 -17.12 10.37 -16.64
C ALA A 96 -16.75 10.54 -15.16
N ASP A 97 -15.46 10.55 -14.81
CA ASP A 97 -15.01 10.70 -13.41
C ASP A 97 -15.21 12.15 -12.93
N LEU A 98 -14.91 13.14 -13.78
CA LEU A 98 -15.16 14.55 -13.47
C LEU A 98 -16.68 14.82 -13.36
N LEU A 99 -17.48 14.31 -14.30
CA LEU A 99 -18.94 14.46 -14.26
C LEU A 99 -19.51 13.83 -12.99
N ASN A 100 -19.06 12.62 -12.64
CA ASN A 100 -19.47 11.94 -11.41
C ASN A 100 -19.05 12.71 -10.15
N LEU A 101 -17.88 13.34 -10.15
CA LEU A 101 -17.46 14.21 -9.06
C LEU A 101 -18.42 15.41 -8.93
N ILE A 102 -18.69 16.12 -10.02
CA ILE A 102 -19.56 17.30 -10.02
C ILE A 102 -21.00 16.94 -9.59
N ASP A 103 -21.54 15.83 -10.06
CA ASP A 103 -22.93 15.44 -9.80
C ASP A 103 -23.17 14.92 -8.37
N ASN A 104 -22.16 14.34 -7.72
CA ASN A 104 -22.34 13.61 -6.45
C ASN A 104 -21.62 14.25 -5.26
N TYR A 105 -20.73 15.20 -5.49
CA TYR A 105 -20.06 15.92 -4.41
C TYR A 105 -20.88 17.15 -4.00
N ALA A 106 -20.98 17.41 -2.69
CA ALA A 106 -21.95 18.38 -2.16
C ALA A 106 -21.50 19.85 -2.28
N PHE A 107 -20.18 20.09 -2.45
CA PHE A 107 -19.58 21.43 -2.48
C PHE A 107 -20.08 22.37 -1.37
N ASP A 108 -20.23 21.84 -0.16
CA ASP A 108 -20.68 22.59 1.01
C ASP A 108 -19.58 22.71 2.06
N ASN A 109 -19.61 23.80 2.85
CA ASN A 109 -18.68 24.06 3.94
C ASN A 109 -17.20 24.18 3.49
N ASP A 110 -16.29 23.57 4.26
CA ASP A 110 -14.84 23.60 4.06
C ASP A 110 -14.43 22.98 2.72
N ALA A 111 -13.52 23.64 2.00
CA ALA A 111 -13.05 23.14 0.72
C ALA A 111 -12.05 21.99 0.90
N ASP A 112 -12.37 20.82 0.34
CA ASP A 112 -11.52 19.62 0.44
C ASP A 112 -10.30 19.69 -0.49
N LEU A 113 -9.10 19.59 0.08
CA LEU A 113 -7.84 19.59 -0.70
C LEU A 113 -7.75 18.44 -1.72
N GLU A 114 -8.37 17.29 -1.43
CA GLU A 114 -8.44 16.16 -2.38
C GLU A 114 -9.20 16.55 -3.65
N VAL A 115 -10.35 17.19 -3.47
CA VAL A 115 -11.22 17.62 -4.58
C VAL A 115 -10.53 18.73 -5.35
N LEU A 116 -9.93 19.71 -4.67
CA LEU A 116 -9.15 20.78 -5.32
C LEU A 116 -7.96 20.22 -6.11
N TYR A 117 -7.22 19.25 -5.57
CA TYR A 117 -6.16 18.56 -6.30
C TYR A 117 -6.69 17.85 -7.55
N THR A 118 -7.83 17.16 -7.41
CA THR A 118 -8.48 16.45 -8.51
C THR A 118 -8.94 17.41 -9.61
N LEU A 119 -9.59 18.52 -9.25
CA LEU A 119 -9.99 19.57 -10.18
C LEU A 119 -8.79 20.20 -10.89
N ALA A 120 -7.69 20.46 -10.17
CA ALA A 120 -6.47 20.98 -10.77
C ALA A 120 -5.92 20.04 -11.87
N ARG A 121 -6.00 18.72 -11.67
CA ARG A 121 -5.59 17.75 -12.69
C ARG A 121 -6.47 17.77 -13.94
N TYR A 122 -7.77 18.04 -13.79
CA TYR A 122 -8.68 18.13 -14.93
C TYR A 122 -8.55 19.46 -15.67
N PHE A 123 -8.27 20.56 -14.95
CA PHE A 123 -8.20 21.91 -15.50
C PHE A 123 -6.76 22.37 -15.74
N ASP A 124 -5.94 21.53 -16.39
CA ASP A 124 -4.53 21.85 -16.61
C ASP A 124 -4.32 22.90 -17.72
N ASP A 125 -4.16 24.17 -17.32
CA ASP A 125 -3.71 25.30 -18.16
C ASP A 125 -2.17 25.34 -18.36
N GLY A 126 -1.51 24.21 -18.12
CA GLY A 126 -0.07 23.98 -18.19
C GLY A 126 0.64 24.13 -16.86
N HIS A 127 -0.09 24.25 -15.74
CA HIS A 127 0.50 24.29 -14.42
C HIS A 127 1.11 22.95 -14.01
N GLY A 128 0.58 21.83 -14.51
CA GLY A 128 1.13 20.49 -14.25
C GLY A 128 1.26 20.20 -12.75
N ILE A 129 0.13 20.21 -12.03
CA ILE A 129 0.10 19.97 -10.58
C ILE A 129 0.83 18.65 -10.26
N LYS A 130 1.77 18.70 -9.32
CA LYS A 130 2.60 17.55 -8.94
C LYS A 130 2.10 16.91 -7.66
N SER A 131 1.90 17.73 -6.63
CA SER A 131 1.45 17.25 -5.33
C SER A 131 0.81 18.35 -4.49
N VAL A 132 -0.07 17.95 -3.59
CA VAL A 132 -0.57 18.75 -2.47
C VAL A 132 -0.26 17.96 -1.20
N HIS A 133 0.36 18.57 -0.20
CA HIS A 133 0.50 17.92 1.10
C HIS A 133 0.23 18.90 2.22
N MET A 134 -0.28 18.40 3.33
CA MET A 134 -0.59 19.20 4.50
C MET A 134 -0.36 18.37 5.76
N GLU A 135 0.26 18.98 6.75
CA GLU A 135 0.47 18.42 8.09
C GLU A 135 -0.24 19.31 9.09
N GLY A 136 -1.04 18.70 9.96
CA GLY A 136 -1.83 19.43 10.94
C GLY A 136 -1.89 18.74 12.28
N ALA A 137 -2.34 19.50 13.26
CA ALA A 137 -2.51 19.05 14.63
C ALA A 137 -3.88 19.47 15.15
N ARG A 138 -4.57 18.50 15.75
CA ARG A 138 -5.70 18.76 16.63
C ARG A 138 -5.14 19.16 17.98
N HIS A 139 -5.66 20.25 18.55
CA HIS A 139 -5.34 20.66 19.91
C HIS A 139 -6.59 21.13 20.64
N GLY A 140 -6.55 21.05 21.96
CA GLY A 140 -7.61 21.53 22.84
C GLY A 140 -7.17 22.77 23.62
N ASP A 141 -8.13 23.62 23.99
CA ASP A 141 -7.90 24.75 24.90
C ASP A 141 -7.47 24.30 26.32
N ARG A 142 -7.59 23.00 26.62
CA ARG A 142 -7.19 22.38 27.89
C ARG A 142 -6.58 21.00 27.67
N PRO A 143 -5.68 20.53 28.56
CA PRO A 143 -5.08 19.21 28.46
C PRO A 143 -6.06 18.11 28.90
N VAL A 144 -6.87 17.61 27.97
CA VAL A 144 -7.81 16.49 28.20
C VAL A 144 -7.36 15.28 27.36
N ALA A 145 -7.52 14.07 27.89
CA ALA A 145 -7.18 12.87 27.12
C ALA A 145 -8.00 12.81 25.82
N GLY A 146 -7.33 12.56 24.70
CA GLY A 146 -7.97 12.47 23.38
C GLY A 146 -8.18 13.80 22.65
N THR A 147 -7.73 14.95 23.19
CA THR A 147 -7.83 16.25 22.49
C THR A 147 -6.60 16.63 21.69
N PHE A 148 -5.57 15.77 21.67
CA PHE A 148 -4.35 15.98 20.90
C PHE A 148 -4.18 14.85 19.89
N GLY A 149 -3.77 15.22 18.68
CA GLY A 149 -3.42 14.28 17.62
C GLY A 149 -2.87 15.04 16.42
N GLY A 150 -2.11 14.37 15.58
CA GLY A 150 -1.74 14.84 14.25
C GLY A 150 -2.64 14.25 13.16
N ALA A 151 -2.76 14.99 12.06
CA ALA A 151 -3.23 14.48 10.78
C ALA A 151 -2.27 14.91 9.67
N MET A 152 -2.08 14.07 8.66
CA MET A 152 -1.30 14.38 7.47
C MET A 152 -2.05 13.90 6.25
N VAL A 153 -2.06 14.74 5.21
CA VAL A 153 -2.49 14.34 3.87
C VAL A 153 -1.37 14.57 2.86
N TYR A 154 -1.27 13.68 1.89
CA TYR A 154 -0.40 13.79 0.73
C TYR A 154 -1.18 13.31 -0.49
N TYR A 155 -1.32 14.14 -1.50
CA TYR A 155 -1.89 13.82 -2.80
C TYR A 155 -0.81 14.00 -3.85
N GLY A 156 -0.46 12.93 -4.55
CA GLY A 156 0.50 12.95 -5.66
C GLY A 156 0.01 12.11 -6.83
N ALA A 157 0.67 12.28 -7.99
CA ALA A 157 0.22 11.65 -9.23
C ALA A 157 0.23 10.11 -9.20
N HIS A 158 1.06 9.51 -8.35
CA HIS A 158 1.24 8.05 -8.27
C HIS A 158 0.79 7.46 -6.93
N PHE A 159 0.73 8.28 -5.89
CA PHE A 159 0.47 7.85 -4.54
C PHE A 159 -0.21 8.96 -3.76
N TRP A 160 -1.23 8.60 -3.00
CA TRP A 160 -1.85 9.46 -2.00
C TRP A 160 -1.87 8.75 -0.65
N LEU A 161 -1.91 9.53 0.41
CA LEU A 161 -1.90 9.04 1.78
C LEU A 161 -2.63 10.02 2.69
N ASP A 162 -3.50 9.48 3.53
CA ASP A 162 -4.12 10.17 4.66
C ASP A 162 -3.79 9.40 5.94
N VAL A 163 -3.24 10.12 6.93
CA VAL A 163 -2.87 9.60 8.24
C VAL A 163 -3.52 10.43 9.32
N ASP A 164 -4.40 9.81 10.10
CA ASP A 164 -4.90 10.34 11.38
C ASP A 164 -4.27 9.54 12.54
N THR A 165 -3.52 10.22 13.40
CA THR A 165 -2.84 9.57 14.53
C THR A 165 -3.81 9.05 15.59
N GLY A 166 -5.01 9.63 15.72
CA GLY A 166 -6.07 9.09 16.57
C GLY A 166 -6.58 7.75 16.05
N ALA A 167 -6.76 7.62 14.74
CA ALA A 167 -7.08 6.34 14.10
C ALA A 167 -5.98 5.29 14.31
N ALA A 168 -4.71 5.71 14.29
CA ALA A 168 -3.57 4.82 14.58
C ALA A 168 -3.58 4.33 16.04
N VAL A 169 -3.88 5.21 17.01
CA VAL A 169 -4.03 4.83 18.43
C VAL A 169 -5.19 3.84 18.62
N ALA A 170 -6.34 4.10 18.00
CA ALA A 170 -7.49 3.18 18.08
C ALA A 170 -7.18 1.80 17.46
N MET A 171 -6.43 1.78 16.35
CA MET A 171 -5.95 0.53 15.75
C MET A 171 -4.99 -0.22 16.69
N ALA A 172 -4.04 0.47 17.31
CA ALA A 172 -3.09 -0.13 18.23
C ALA A 172 -3.79 -0.77 19.45
N ALA A 173 -4.76 -0.07 20.06
CA ALA A 173 -5.55 -0.59 21.17
C ALA A 173 -6.33 -1.86 20.77
N ASN A 174 -6.93 -1.86 19.58
CA ASN A 174 -7.67 -3.02 19.08
C ASN A 174 -6.75 -4.24 18.83
N ILE A 175 -5.54 -4.03 18.29
CA ILE A 175 -4.57 -5.11 18.11
C ILE A 175 -4.10 -5.66 19.46
N ASP A 176 -3.83 -4.79 20.45
CA ASP A 176 -3.41 -5.21 21.79
C ASP A 176 -4.46 -6.10 22.47
N GLU A 177 -5.75 -5.73 22.37
CA GLU A 177 -6.86 -6.54 22.88
C GLU A 177 -6.93 -7.93 22.21
N LEU A 178 -6.76 -8.01 20.89
CA LEU A 178 -6.77 -9.27 20.15
C LEU A 178 -5.59 -10.16 20.53
N LEU A 179 -4.40 -9.59 20.69
CA LEU A 179 -3.21 -10.32 21.12
C LEU A 179 -3.34 -10.80 22.57
N ALA A 180 -3.89 -9.98 23.47
CA ALA A 180 -4.15 -10.35 24.86
C ALA A 180 -5.15 -11.52 24.96
N ALA A 181 -6.12 -11.58 24.05
CA ALA A 181 -7.06 -12.69 23.93
C ALA A 181 -6.46 -13.96 23.25
N GLY A 182 -5.22 -13.89 22.76
CA GLY A 182 -4.59 -14.96 21.99
C GLY A 182 -5.15 -15.14 20.57
N ASP A 183 -5.94 -14.18 20.07
CA ASP A 183 -6.51 -14.21 18.73
C ASP A 183 -5.52 -13.63 17.70
N ILE A 184 -4.50 -14.44 17.42
CA ILE A 184 -3.43 -14.09 16.47
C ILE A 184 -3.99 -13.89 15.05
N SER A 185 -5.01 -14.65 14.66
CA SER A 185 -5.59 -14.56 13.31
C SER A 185 -6.24 -13.19 13.09
N SER A 186 -7.07 -12.73 14.02
CA SER A 186 -7.72 -11.42 13.92
C SER A 186 -6.73 -10.27 14.07
N ALA A 187 -5.72 -10.39 14.94
CA ALA A 187 -4.65 -9.41 15.04
C ALA A 187 -3.88 -9.27 13.71
N GLY A 188 -3.57 -10.41 13.07
CA GLY A 188 -2.96 -10.45 11.74
C GLY A 188 -3.84 -9.80 10.66
N ALA A 189 -5.14 -10.11 10.64
CA ALA A 189 -6.08 -9.49 9.71
C ALA A 189 -6.17 -7.97 9.90
N ARG A 190 -6.07 -7.48 11.14
CA ARG A 190 -6.09 -6.04 11.43
C ARG A 190 -4.84 -5.32 10.91
N LEU A 191 -3.66 -5.94 11.06
CA LEU A 191 -2.42 -5.46 10.46
C LEU A 191 -2.47 -5.48 8.93
N GLN A 192 -3.00 -6.54 8.34
CA GLN A 192 -3.20 -6.63 6.90
C GLN A 192 -4.08 -5.48 6.39
N GLN A 193 -5.19 -5.17 7.10
CA GLN A 193 -6.05 -4.06 6.71
C GLN A 193 -5.32 -2.71 6.76
N ALA A 194 -4.42 -2.51 7.73
CA ALA A 194 -3.60 -1.29 7.80
C ALA A 194 -2.67 -1.17 6.59
N VAL A 195 -2.04 -2.26 6.19
CA VAL A 195 -1.21 -2.34 4.98
C VAL A 195 -2.03 -2.09 3.72
N GLU A 196 -3.21 -2.71 3.59
CA GLU A 196 -4.09 -2.52 2.43
C GLU A 196 -4.57 -1.08 2.29
N ARG A 197 -4.76 -0.35 3.40
CA ARG A 197 -5.06 1.09 3.35
C ARG A 197 -3.91 1.89 2.75
N LEU A 198 -2.67 1.55 3.06
CA LEU A 198 -1.50 2.19 2.44
C LEU A 198 -1.43 1.84 0.94
N ILE A 199 -1.65 0.59 0.58
CA ILE A 199 -1.64 0.15 -0.83
C ILE A 199 -2.78 0.80 -1.62
N ALA A 200 -3.94 1.03 -1.01
CA ALA A 200 -5.07 1.70 -1.64
C ALA A 200 -4.72 3.10 -2.16
N GLY A 201 -3.72 3.75 -1.53
CA GLY A 201 -3.13 5.03 -1.92
C GLY A 201 -2.45 5.05 -3.30
N VAL A 202 -2.07 3.90 -3.85
CA VAL A 202 -1.39 3.84 -5.16
C VAL A 202 -2.43 4.01 -6.28
N ALA A 203 -2.18 4.96 -7.19
CA ALA A 203 -3.16 5.42 -8.16
C ALA A 203 -3.55 4.38 -9.23
N VAL A 204 -2.66 3.44 -9.55
CA VAL A 204 -2.85 2.49 -10.66
C VAL A 204 -3.10 1.08 -10.12
N ASP A 205 -4.22 0.47 -10.51
CA ASP A 205 -4.66 -0.85 -10.04
C ASP A 205 -3.65 -1.97 -10.26
N SER A 206 -3.09 -2.05 -11.47
CA SER A 206 -2.08 -3.07 -11.78
C SER A 206 -0.83 -2.93 -10.93
N VAL A 207 -0.43 -1.68 -10.60
CA VAL A 207 0.70 -1.40 -9.71
C VAL A 207 0.35 -1.75 -8.26
N ARG A 208 -0.90 -1.51 -7.82
CA ARG A 208 -1.39 -1.99 -6.51
C ARG A 208 -1.25 -3.50 -6.37
N ASP A 209 -1.70 -4.24 -7.38
CA ASP A 209 -1.64 -5.70 -7.36
C ASP A 209 -0.20 -6.22 -7.39
N GLU A 210 0.68 -5.59 -8.18
CA GLU A 210 2.10 -5.93 -8.16
C GLU A 210 2.73 -5.67 -6.78
N LEU A 211 2.43 -4.52 -6.15
CA LEU A 211 2.93 -4.18 -4.82
C LEU A 211 2.45 -5.17 -3.75
N ARG A 212 1.20 -5.62 -3.80
CA ARG A 212 0.69 -6.69 -2.91
C ARG A 212 1.53 -7.95 -3.02
N VAL A 213 1.81 -8.39 -4.25
CA VAL A 213 2.63 -9.59 -4.50
C VAL A 213 4.05 -9.41 -3.96
N GLN A 214 4.67 -8.26 -4.21
CA GLN A 214 6.04 -7.99 -3.73
C GLN A 214 6.12 -7.93 -2.21
N LEU A 215 5.14 -7.29 -1.57
CA LEU A 215 5.09 -7.20 -0.11
C LEU A 215 4.87 -8.57 0.53
N GLY A 216 3.96 -9.38 -0.02
CA GLY A 216 3.76 -10.76 0.42
C GLY A 216 5.04 -11.59 0.33
N LYS A 217 5.77 -11.49 -0.79
CA LYS A 217 7.08 -12.15 -0.96
C LYS A 217 8.10 -11.67 0.07
N ALA A 218 8.18 -10.37 0.33
CA ALA A 218 9.13 -9.80 1.27
C ALA A 218 8.86 -10.28 2.72
N LEU A 219 7.59 -10.30 3.13
CA LEU A 219 7.19 -10.81 4.44
C LEU A 219 7.50 -12.31 4.59
N LEU A 220 7.20 -13.11 3.56
CA LEU A 220 7.53 -14.54 3.55
C LEU A 220 9.04 -14.78 3.58
N ALA A 221 9.83 -14.00 2.84
CA ALA A 221 11.28 -14.14 2.81
C ALA A 221 11.93 -13.85 4.17
N GLN A 222 11.38 -12.91 4.95
CA GLN A 222 11.86 -12.62 6.31
C GLN A 222 11.60 -13.76 7.30
N HIS A 223 10.60 -14.60 7.05
CA HIS A 223 10.32 -15.82 7.81
C HIS A 223 10.92 -17.08 7.18
N GLY A 224 11.33 -17.02 5.91
CA GLY A 224 11.93 -18.09 5.10
C GLY A 224 13.46 -18.12 5.10
N GLY A 225 14.11 -17.47 6.07
CA GLY A 225 15.55 -17.59 6.35
C GLY A 225 15.96 -18.88 7.08
N ALA A 226 15.02 -19.80 7.34
CA ALA A 226 15.31 -21.21 7.47
C ALA A 226 14.84 -21.86 6.17
N ALA A 227 15.78 -22.40 5.37
CA ALA A 227 15.51 -22.96 4.06
C ALA A 227 14.23 -23.79 4.07
N ALA A 228 13.22 -23.36 3.31
CA ALA A 228 11.96 -24.07 3.18
C ALA A 228 12.28 -25.52 2.82
N THR A 229 11.99 -26.43 3.74
CA THR A 229 12.13 -27.86 3.53
C THR A 229 11.28 -28.24 2.32
N LYS A 230 11.89 -28.91 1.35
CA LYS A 230 11.23 -29.41 0.14
C LYS A 230 11.15 -30.93 0.25
N SER A 231 10.07 -31.51 -0.24
CA SER A 231 9.92 -32.97 -0.27
C SER A 231 10.66 -33.55 -1.48
N PHE A 232 11.55 -34.49 -1.24
CA PHE A 232 12.30 -35.21 -2.26
C PHE A 232 11.90 -36.68 -2.24
N ALA A 233 11.55 -37.24 -3.39
CA ALA A 233 11.49 -38.69 -3.55
C ALA A 233 12.90 -39.19 -3.86
N VAL A 234 13.48 -39.93 -2.93
CA VAL A 234 14.81 -40.56 -3.07
C VAL A 234 14.60 -42.06 -3.32
N ASN A 235 15.05 -42.53 -4.48
CA ASN A 235 15.04 -43.94 -4.82
C ASN A 235 16.44 -44.51 -4.66
N GLY A 236 16.55 -45.62 -3.94
CA GLY A 236 17.80 -46.35 -3.86
C GLY A 236 17.70 -47.70 -3.21
N ARG A 237 18.85 -48.37 -3.16
CA ARG A 237 18.98 -49.77 -2.78
C ARG A 237 20.20 -49.99 -1.89
N ILE A 238 20.00 -50.76 -0.82
CA ILE A 238 21.10 -51.23 0.03
C ILE A 238 21.94 -52.24 -0.77
N PRO A 239 23.28 -52.13 -0.75
CA PRO A 239 24.16 -53.14 -1.33
C PRO A 239 23.82 -54.55 -0.81
N GLY A 240 23.40 -55.44 -1.71
CA GLY A 240 23.05 -56.85 -1.37
C GLY A 240 21.56 -57.13 -1.12
N SER A 241 20.71 -56.12 -1.00
CA SER A 241 19.24 -56.29 -1.17
C SER A 241 18.92 -56.47 -2.65
N ASP A 242 17.79 -57.07 -3.05
CA ASP A 242 17.26 -57.09 -4.43
C ASP A 242 16.11 -56.08 -4.68
N GLU A 243 15.70 -55.35 -3.65
CA GLU A 243 14.56 -54.44 -3.69
C GLU A 243 15.00 -52.97 -3.74
N ASP A 244 14.42 -52.22 -4.69
CA ASP A 244 14.52 -50.76 -4.73
C ASP A 244 13.46 -50.16 -3.80
N THR A 245 13.85 -49.16 -3.01
CA THR A 245 12.96 -48.47 -2.07
C THR A 245 12.88 -46.99 -2.42
N CYS A 246 11.68 -46.43 -2.30
CA CYS A 246 11.39 -45.01 -2.49
C CYS A 246 10.99 -44.40 -1.16
N HIS A 247 11.75 -43.39 -0.71
CA HIS A 247 11.42 -42.64 0.50
C HIS A 247 11.18 -41.18 0.14
N VAL A 248 10.10 -40.61 0.69
CA VAL A 248 9.85 -39.17 0.60
C VAL A 248 10.50 -38.52 1.82
N ILE A 249 11.46 -37.65 1.57
CA ILE A 249 12.27 -36.99 2.60
C ILE A 249 12.13 -35.48 2.45
N ASP A 250 11.73 -34.84 3.53
CA ASP A 250 11.75 -33.38 3.61
C ASP A 250 13.17 -32.91 3.93
N ALA A 251 13.80 -32.23 2.97
CA ALA A 251 15.13 -31.67 3.14
C ALA A 251 15.26 -30.27 2.53
N VAL A 252 16.29 -29.54 2.94
CA VAL A 252 16.56 -28.18 2.43
C VAL A 252 17.05 -28.19 0.97
N ASP A 253 17.67 -29.30 0.55
CA ASP A 253 18.10 -29.57 -0.82
C ASP A 253 18.25 -31.08 -1.06
N ALA A 254 18.52 -31.47 -2.31
CA ALA A 254 18.66 -32.87 -2.71
C ALA A 254 19.85 -33.57 -2.04
N THR A 255 20.92 -32.84 -1.69
CA THR A 255 22.10 -33.40 -1.03
C THR A 255 21.76 -33.78 0.42
N ALA A 256 21.02 -32.94 1.13
CA ALA A 256 20.51 -33.22 2.46
C ALA A 256 19.48 -34.37 2.45
N ALA A 257 18.62 -34.45 1.43
CA ALA A 257 17.68 -35.57 1.28
C ALA A 257 18.40 -36.91 1.11
N VAL A 258 19.44 -36.93 0.27
CA VAL A 258 20.29 -38.12 0.07
C VAL A 258 20.99 -38.54 1.36
N ALA A 259 21.57 -37.60 2.10
CA ALA A 259 22.26 -37.91 3.35
C ALA A 259 21.31 -38.50 4.42
N ALA A 260 20.07 -37.98 4.50
CA ALA A 260 19.04 -38.52 5.37
C ALA A 260 18.58 -39.92 4.94
N PHE A 261 18.41 -40.15 3.63
CA PHE A 261 18.10 -41.47 3.08
C PHE A 261 19.17 -42.50 3.43
N GLU A 262 20.45 -42.16 3.22
CA GLU A 262 21.58 -43.02 3.58
C GLU A 262 21.59 -43.35 5.08
N ALA A 263 21.23 -42.40 5.94
CA ALA A 263 21.16 -42.62 7.38
C ALA A 263 20.00 -43.54 7.79
N GLU A 264 18.83 -43.41 7.17
CA GLU A 264 17.67 -44.27 7.41
C GLU A 264 17.94 -45.71 6.94
N MET A 265 18.46 -45.90 5.74
CA MET A 265 18.69 -47.25 5.19
C MET A 265 19.66 -48.09 6.05
N TYR A 266 20.64 -47.43 6.66
CA TYR A 266 21.64 -48.10 7.49
C TYR A 266 21.21 -48.26 8.96
N CYS A 267 20.09 -47.70 9.39
CA CYS A 267 19.61 -47.87 10.78
C CYS A 267 18.98 -49.25 11.03
N HIS A 268 18.63 -50.00 9.99
CA HIS A 268 17.96 -51.31 10.07
C HIS A 268 18.90 -52.54 10.11
N ILE A 269 20.22 -52.35 10.10
CA ILE A 269 21.19 -53.45 10.21
C ILE A 269 21.53 -53.68 11.70
N GLU A 270 21.17 -54.84 12.24
CA GLU A 270 21.25 -55.17 13.68
C GLU A 270 22.69 -55.28 14.23
N ASP A 271 23.70 -55.51 13.38
CA ASP A 271 25.12 -55.60 13.77
C ASP A 271 25.91 -54.33 13.37
N VAL A 272 26.23 -53.51 14.38
CA VAL A 272 26.91 -52.22 14.24
C VAL A 272 28.32 -52.35 13.62
N ALA A 273 29.04 -53.43 13.92
CA ALA A 273 30.42 -53.60 13.44
C ALA A 273 30.45 -54.07 11.97
N ALA A 274 29.53 -54.95 11.58
CA ALA A 274 29.32 -55.31 10.19
C ALA A 274 28.84 -54.10 9.36
N ARG A 275 27.95 -53.29 9.95
CA ARG A 275 27.41 -52.07 9.34
C ARG A 275 28.49 -51.06 8.95
N GLU A 276 29.45 -50.77 9.82
CA GLU A 276 30.51 -49.80 9.54
C GLU A 276 31.50 -50.30 8.49
N ALA A 277 31.86 -51.59 8.54
CA ALA A 277 32.75 -52.21 7.56
C ALA A 277 32.15 -52.23 6.15
N ASP A 278 30.87 -52.58 6.01
CA ASP A 278 30.18 -52.62 4.71
C ASP A 278 29.95 -51.20 4.16
N ARG A 279 29.64 -50.23 5.03
CA ARG A 279 29.51 -48.82 4.66
C ARG A 279 30.84 -48.26 4.13
N GLU A 280 31.95 -48.48 4.83
CA GLU A 280 33.27 -48.03 4.37
C GLU A 280 33.67 -48.71 3.05
N ALA A 281 33.36 -50.01 2.89
CA ALA A 281 33.64 -50.73 1.65
C ALA A 281 32.81 -50.22 0.46
N ALA A 282 31.54 -49.90 0.68
CA ALA A 282 30.65 -49.32 -0.34
C ALA A 282 31.11 -47.93 -0.77
N ILE A 283 31.41 -47.04 0.19
CA ILE A 283 31.94 -45.69 -0.08
C ILE A 283 33.25 -45.78 -0.86
N LYS A 284 34.16 -46.69 -0.47
CA LYS A 284 35.45 -46.85 -1.15
C LYS A 284 35.33 -47.38 -2.58
N ARG A 285 34.30 -48.19 -2.88
CA ARG A 285 34.08 -48.77 -4.22
C ARG A 285 33.22 -47.89 -5.12
N HIS A 286 32.26 -47.17 -4.57
CA HIS A 286 31.20 -46.50 -5.34
C HIS A 286 31.05 -45.01 -5.05
N GLY A 287 31.79 -44.47 -4.07
CA GLY A 287 31.72 -43.06 -3.67
C GLY A 287 30.52 -42.72 -2.78
N SER A 288 29.62 -43.66 -2.53
CA SER A 288 28.45 -43.53 -1.64
C SER A 288 28.16 -44.87 -0.94
N ALA A 289 27.46 -44.81 0.19
CA ALA A 289 27.05 -45.97 0.96
C ALA A 289 25.82 -46.68 0.38
N VAL A 290 25.01 -45.99 -0.44
CA VAL A 290 23.76 -46.51 -1.01
C VAL A 290 23.78 -46.35 -2.53
N TYR A 291 23.22 -47.28 -3.28
CA TYR A 291 23.01 -47.07 -4.71
C TYR A 291 21.78 -46.20 -4.92
N ILE A 292 21.99 -44.91 -5.13
CA ILE A 292 20.92 -43.97 -5.43
C ILE A 292 20.65 -44.01 -6.93
N THR A 293 19.43 -44.41 -7.30
CA THR A 293 19.03 -44.58 -8.69
C THR A 293 18.38 -43.32 -9.24
N SER A 294 17.68 -42.55 -8.40
CA SER A 294 17.15 -41.23 -8.75
C SER A 294 16.80 -40.39 -7.52
N VAL A 295 16.84 -39.07 -7.70
CA VAL A 295 16.29 -38.08 -6.75
C VAL A 295 15.40 -37.15 -7.55
N CYS A 296 14.13 -37.06 -7.18
CA CYS A 296 13.14 -36.23 -7.87
C CYS A 296 12.42 -35.31 -6.88
N TYR A 297 11.98 -34.16 -7.38
CA TYR A 297 11.12 -33.26 -6.62
C TYR A 297 9.74 -33.88 -6.47
N ALA A 298 9.24 -34.00 -5.24
CA ALA A 298 7.88 -34.49 -5.00
C ALA A 298 6.95 -33.29 -4.93
N ASP A 299 6.20 -33.01 -6.00
CA ASP A 299 5.13 -32.02 -5.96
C ASP A 299 3.96 -32.59 -5.15
N VAL A 300 3.47 -31.84 -4.17
CA VAL A 300 2.44 -32.26 -3.17
C VAL A 300 1.04 -32.44 -3.81
N GLY A 301 0.95 -32.49 -5.15
CA GLY A 301 -0.29 -32.58 -5.92
C GLY A 301 -0.66 -33.97 -6.48
N ASP A 302 0.28 -34.89 -6.63
CA ASP A 302 0.05 -36.13 -7.40
C ASP A 302 0.49 -37.41 -6.65
N ILE A 303 0.02 -37.60 -5.40
CA ILE A 303 -0.01 -38.93 -4.78
C ILE A 303 -1.46 -39.43 -4.82
N ILE A 304 -1.90 -39.86 -6.00
CA ILE A 304 -3.05 -40.75 -6.14
C ILE A 304 -2.58 -42.14 -5.69
N THR A 305 -3.25 -42.64 -4.67
CA THR A 305 -3.18 -44.02 -4.19
C THR A 305 -3.52 -44.97 -5.33
N VAL A 306 -2.65 -45.95 -5.60
CA VAL A 306 -3.01 -47.21 -6.26
C VAL A 306 -2.45 -48.35 -5.42
#